data_AF-A0A3S4CJZ7-F1
#
_entry.id   AF-A0A3S4CJZ7-F1
#
_cell.length_a   1.000
_cell.length_b   1.000
_cell.length_c   1.000
_cell.angle_alpha   90.00
_cell.angle_beta   90.00
_cell.angle_gamma   90.00
#
_symmetry.space_group_name_H-M   'P 1'
#
loop_
_entity.id
_entity.type
_entity.pdbx_description
1 polymer ?
#
loop_
_entity_poly.entity_id
_entity_poly.type
_entity_poly.pdbx_seq_one_letter_code
_entity_poly.pdbx_strand_id
1 'polypeptide(L)' 'MRRVITRDGDMLDALCKAHLGSEQLATAVLDLNPGLADRGPVYSAGIAILFPDAAPTPATSEIRLWGRT' A
#
# COMPACT_ATOMS: atom_id res chain seq x y z
N MET A 1 1.80 13.64 -6.54
CA MET A 1 1.57 13.12 -5.17
C MET A 1 0.10 13.24 -4.85
N ARG A 2 -0.53 12.14 -4.39
CA ARG A 2 -1.97 12.09 -4.12
C ARG A 2 -2.22 11.95 -2.62
N ARG A 3 -3.15 12.72 -2.08
CA ARG A 3 -3.59 12.58 -0.68
C ARG A 3 -4.91 11.82 -0.60
N VAL A 4 -4.98 10.84 0.28
CA VAL A 4 -6.18 10.02 0.53
C VAL A 4 -6.54 10.11 2.00
N ILE A 5 -7.83 10.21 2.30
CA ILE A 5 -8.34 10.19 3.67
C ILE A 5 -8.89 8.79 3.94
N THR A 6 -8.42 8.15 4.99
CA THR A 6 -8.90 6.82 5.42
C THR A 6 -10.35 6.90 5.89
N ARG A 7 -11.05 5.80 5.75
CA ARG A 7 -12.33 5.47 6.38
C ARG A 7 -12.07 4.42 7.45
N ASP A 8 -13.07 4.19 8.29
CA ASP A 8 -12.96 3.20 9.35
C ASP A 8 -12.81 1.80 8.76
N GLY A 9 -11.79 1.06 9.20
CA GLY A 9 -11.49 -0.28 8.69
C GLY A 9 -10.56 -0.31 7.48
N ASP A 10 -10.09 0.84 6.98
CA ASP A 10 -9.12 0.85 5.89
C ASP A 10 -7.78 0.24 6.31
N MET A 11 -7.12 -0.43 5.38
CA MET A 11 -5.78 -1.00 5.58
C MET A 11 -4.81 -0.41 4.55
N LEU A 12 -3.57 -0.18 4.95
CA LEU A 12 -2.55 0.39 4.07
C LEU A 12 -2.36 -0.44 2.80
N ASP A 13 -2.32 -1.76 2.93
CA ASP A 13 -2.16 -2.71 1.83
C ASP A 13 -3.25 -2.55 0.76
N ALA A 14 -4.51 -2.53 1.21
CA ALA A 14 -5.68 -2.35 0.35
C ALA A 14 -5.65 -0.99 -0.35
N LEU A 15 -5.27 0.08 0.37
CA LEU A 15 -5.12 1.41 -0.21
C LEU A 15 -3.97 1.47 -1.22
N CYS A 16 -2.84 0.81 -0.95
CA CYS A 16 -1.72 0.70 -1.89
C CYS A 16 -2.14 -0.05 -3.16
N LYS A 17 -2.87 -1.16 -3.03
CA LYS A 17 -3.41 -1.90 -4.16
C LYS A 17 -4.42 -1.06 -4.98
N ALA A 18 -5.29 -0.32 -4.31
CA ALA A 18 -6.31 0.51 -4.97
C ALA A 18 -5.73 1.74 -5.66
N HIS A 19 -4.73 2.40 -5.07
CA HIS A 19 -4.18 3.66 -5.58
C HIS A 19 -2.90 3.51 -6.39
N LEU A 20 -2.07 2.53 -6.07
CA LEU A 20 -0.79 2.27 -6.71
C LEU A 20 -0.79 0.96 -7.52
N GLY A 21 -1.88 0.19 -7.53
CA GLY A 21 -1.96 -1.09 -8.25
C GLY A 21 -1.12 -2.21 -7.64
N SER A 22 -0.39 -1.96 -6.55
CA SER A 22 0.48 -2.92 -5.88
C SER A 22 0.56 -2.67 -4.38
N GLU A 23 0.40 -3.74 -3.62
CA GLU A 23 0.62 -3.81 -2.17
C GLU A 23 2.10 -3.65 -1.78
N GLN A 24 3.03 -3.99 -2.68
CA GLN A 24 4.48 -3.94 -2.39
C GLN A 24 5.02 -2.52 -2.18
N LEU A 25 4.23 -1.50 -2.51
CA LEU A 25 4.60 -0.10 -2.36
C LEU A 25 4.26 0.49 -0.99
N ALA A 26 3.73 -0.33 -0.07
CA ALA A 26 3.44 0.10 1.31
C ALA A 26 4.67 0.72 2.00
N THR A 27 5.87 0.17 1.80
CA THR A 27 7.11 0.73 2.40
C THR A 27 7.41 2.14 1.89
N ALA A 28 7.21 2.41 0.60
CA ALA A 28 7.41 3.74 0.03
C ALA A 28 6.36 4.74 0.56
N VAL A 29 5.13 4.28 0.81
CA VAL A 29 4.11 5.10 1.46
C VAL A 29 4.47 5.37 2.93
N LEU A 30 5.00 4.39 3.66
CA LEU A 30 5.44 4.59 5.04
C LEU A 30 6.60 5.58 5.18
N ASP A 31 7.56 5.56 4.25
CA ASP A 31 8.66 6.53 4.21
C ASP A 31 8.15 7.98 4.06
N LEU A 32 7.13 8.18 3.23
CA LEU A 32 6.48 9.48 3.04
C LEU A 32 5.57 9.90 4.21
N ASN A 33 5.21 8.98 5.10
CA ASN A 33 4.27 9.22 6.20
C ASN A 33 4.86 8.72 7.54
N PRO A 34 5.85 9.41 8.11
CA PRO A 34 6.44 9.02 9.38
C PRO A 34 5.39 8.96 10.49
N GLY A 35 5.42 7.88 11.29
CA GLY A 35 4.45 7.61 12.35
C GLY A 35 3.14 6.94 11.88
N LEU A 36 2.97 6.66 10.58
CA LEU A 36 1.81 5.93 10.08
C LEU A 36 1.83 4.44 10.51
N ALA A 37 3.01 3.84 10.59
CA ALA A 37 3.18 2.43 11.01
C ALA A 37 2.81 2.18 12.49
N ASP A 38 2.95 3.20 13.35
CA ASP A 38 2.65 3.09 14.78
C ASP A 38 1.14 2.97 15.05
N ARG A 39 0.31 3.42 14.10
CA ARG A 39 -1.15 3.41 14.21
C ARG A 39 -1.78 2.02 14.06
N GLY A 40 -0.98 1.01 13.75
CA GLY A 40 -1.42 -0.36 13.56
C GLY A 40 -1.86 -0.69 12.12
N PRO A 41 -2.32 -1.93 11.88
CA PRO A 41 -2.65 -2.42 10.53
C PRO A 41 -4.00 -1.97 10.00
N VAL A 42 -4.92 -1.54 10.88
CA VAL A 42 -6.27 -1.07 10.55
C VAL A 42 -6.42 0.37 11.00
N TYR A 43 -6.81 1.23 10.07
CA TYR A 43 -6.93 2.65 10.28
C TYR A 43 -8.35 3.05 10.67
N SER A 44 -8.44 3.96 11.64
CA SER A 44 -9.67 4.72 11.88
C SER A 44 -9.89 5.73 10.76
N ALA A 45 -11.14 6.20 10.62
CA ALA A 45 -11.47 7.24 9.67
C ALA A 45 -10.71 8.56 9.95
N GLY A 46 -10.39 9.31 8.88
CA GLY A 46 -9.86 10.67 8.98
C GLY A 46 -8.34 10.80 8.97
N ILE A 47 -7.59 9.71 8.74
CA ILE A 47 -6.13 9.76 8.61
C ILE A 47 -5.78 10.18 7.20
N ALA A 48 -4.97 11.23 7.06
CA ALA A 48 -4.48 11.68 5.76
C ALA A 48 -3.17 10.95 5.41
N ILE A 49 -3.19 10.16 4.33
CA ILE A 49 -2.04 9.41 3.84
C ILE A 49 -1.58 10.00 2.49
N LEU A 50 -0.28 10.24 2.37
CA LEU A 50 0.37 10.70 1.14
C LEU A 50 0.87 9.53 0.31
N PHE A 51 0.42 9.46 -0.94
CA PHE A 51 0.85 8.46 -1.92
C PHE A 51 1.79 9.08 -2.97
N PRO A 52 2.86 8.34 -3.37
CA PRO A 52 3.73 8.73 -4.46
C PRO A 52 2.97 8.73 -5.80
N ASP A 53 3.42 9.54 -6.75
CA ASP A 53 2.78 9.65 -8.08
C ASP A 53 3.14 8.48 -9.00
N ALA A 54 4.40 8.02 -8.90
CA ALA A 54 4.88 6.88 -9.65
C ALA A 54 4.50 5.59 -8.92
N ALA A 55 3.43 4.94 -9.38
CA ALA A 55 3.24 3.53 -9.14
C ALA A 55 4.14 2.75 -10.12
N PRO A 56 5.26 2.14 -9.69
CA PRO A 56 5.95 1.19 -10.55
C PRO A 56 4.97 0.08 -10.92
N THR A 57 4.93 -0.24 -12.22
CA THR A 57 4.14 -1.34 -12.75
C THR A 57 4.54 -2.61 -11.99
N PRO A 58 3.61 -3.33 -11.33
CA PRO A 58 3.95 -4.57 -10.67
C PRO A 58 4.53 -5.52 -11.73
N ALA A 59 5.81 -5.86 -11.58
CA ALA A 59 6.44 -6.86 -12.41
C ALA A 59 5.86 -8.22 -12.02
N THR A 60 4.80 -8.64 -12.72
CA THR A 60 4.23 -9.99 -12.56
C THR A 60 5.28 -10.98 -13.05
N SER A 61 6.11 -11.46 -12.13
CA SER A 61 6.93 -12.64 -12.35
C SER A 61 6.16 -13.84 -11.84
N GLU A 62 5.65 -14.67 -12.76
CA GLU A 62 5.02 -15.94 -12.41
C GLU A 62 6.07 -16.88 -11.80
N ILE A 63 5.98 -17.14 -10.50
CA ILE A 63 6.84 -18.09 -9.81
C ILE A 63 6.11 -19.43 -9.73
N ARG A 64 6.59 -20.45 -10.44
CA ARG A 64 6.13 -21.83 -10.24
C ARG A 64 6.75 -22.39 -8.96
N LEU A 65 5.96 -22.46 -7.90
CA LEU A 65 6.43 -22.95 -6.60
C LEU A 65 6.63 -24.47 -6.57
N TRP A 66 5.89 -25.23 -7.39
CA TRP A 66 6.03 -26.69 -7.51
C TRP A 66 5.71 -27.18 -8.93
N GLY A 67 6.64 -27.92 -9.54
CA GLY A 67 6.43 -28.66 -10.78
C GLY A 67 7.11 -30.02 -10.68
N ARG A 68 6.34 -31.11 -10.77
CA ARG A 68 6.87 -32.44 -11.08
C ARG A 68 6.86 -32.59 -12.61
N THR A 69 7.95 -33.14 -13.13
CA THR A 69 8.12 -33.56 -14.54
C THR A 69 6.98 -34.45 -15.01
#